data_AF-A0A7W2XDF3-F1
#
_entry.id   AF-A0A7W2XDF3-F1
#
_cell.length_a   1.000
_cell.length_b   1.000
_cell.length_c   1.000
_cell.angle_alpha   90.00
_cell.angle_beta   90.00
_cell.angle_gamma   90.00
#
_symmetry.space_group_name_H-M   'P 1'
#
loop_
_entity.id
_entity.type
_entity.pdbx_description
1 polymer ?
#
loop_
_entity_poly.entity_id
_entity_poly.type
_entity_poly.pdbx_seq_one_letter_code
_entity_poly.pdbx_strand_id
1 'polypeptide(L)' 'MPNGRVIFNKRGRWDWLDSGCDIDEDELKQEEWFVGDMYYPPDFEYDTSMHDHQITEWLSKPEELVRYERGR' A
#
# COMPACT_ATOMS: atom_id res chain seq x y z
N MET A 1 -7.64 11.69 -9.37
CA MET A 1 -6.68 12.20 -8.36
C MET A 1 -5.31 11.62 -8.71
N PRO A 2 -4.20 12.35 -8.54
CA PRO A 2 -2.86 11.83 -8.88
C PRO A 2 -2.34 10.83 -7.83
N ASN A 3 -3.15 10.48 -6.83
CA ASN A 3 -2.82 9.51 -5.79
C ASN A 3 -3.98 8.51 -5.69
N GLY A 4 -3.65 7.27 -5.36
CA GLY A 4 -4.60 6.21 -5.02
C GLY A 4 -4.25 5.59 -3.67
N ARG A 5 -5.26 5.06 -2.99
CA ARG A 5 -5.08 4.39 -1.71
C ARG A 5 -4.53 2.99 -1.93
N VAL A 6 -3.50 2.65 -1.19
CA VAL A 6 -2.89 1.32 -1.18
C VAL A 6 -2.95 0.70 0.20
N ILE A 7 -2.84 -0.63 0.22
CA ILE A 7 -2.55 -1.41 1.40
C ILE A 7 -1.17 -2.07 1.21
N PHE A 8 -0.34 -2.13 2.25
CA PHE A 8 0.99 -2.72 2.18
C PHE A 8 1.42 -3.34 3.51
N ASN A 9 2.44 -4.20 3.50
CA ASN A 9 2.98 -4.84 4.69
C ASN A 9 4.51 -4.71 4.79
N LYS A 10 5.08 -5.16 5.93
CA LYS A 10 6.52 -5.06 6.21
C LYS A 10 7.41 -5.90 5.30
N ARG A 11 6.84 -6.82 4.51
CA ARG A 11 7.57 -7.64 3.53
C ARG A 11 7.64 -6.99 2.15
N GLY A 12 7.04 -5.81 1.98
CA GLY A 12 6.98 -5.11 0.71
C GLY A 12 5.88 -5.62 -0.21
N ARG A 13 4.96 -6.47 0.27
CA ARG A 13 3.73 -6.80 -0.47
C ARG A 13 2.77 -5.62 -0.35
N TRP A 14 2.15 -5.27 -1.47
CA TRP A 14 1.20 -4.17 -1.53
C TRP A 14 0.19 -4.37 -2.64
N ASP A 15 -0.93 -3.63 -2.54
CA ASP A 15 -1.96 -3.59 -3.58
C ASP A 15 -2.81 -2.31 -3.49
N TRP A 16 -3.52 -1.99 -4.58
CA TRP A 16 -4.43 -0.85 -4.65
C TRP A 16 -5.77 -1.16 -3.97
N LEU A 17 -6.15 -0.37 -2.97
CA LEU A 17 -7.49 -0.48 -2.37
C LEU A 17 -8.58 0.10 -3.28
N ASP A 18 -8.25 1.14 -4.07
CA ASP A 18 -9.23 1.85 -4.89
C ASP A 18 -9.64 1.09 -6.17
N SER A 19 -8.80 0.16 -6.65
CA SER A 19 -9.02 -0.56 -7.92
C SER A 19 -9.51 -2.00 -7.74
N GLY A 20 -9.77 -2.40 -6.48
CA GLY A 20 -9.97 -3.79 -6.10
C GLY A 20 -8.71 -4.35 -5.44
N CYS A 21 -8.87 -4.86 -4.22
CA CYS A 21 -7.80 -5.46 -3.44
C CYS A 21 -7.80 -6.97 -3.68
N ASP A 22 -6.74 -7.47 -4.32
CA ASP A 22 -6.47 -8.88 -4.61
C ASP A 22 -5.81 -9.61 -3.42
N ILE A 23 -5.55 -8.92 -2.31
CA ILE A 23 -5.07 -9.55 -1.08
C ILE A 23 -6.23 -10.24 -0.38
N ASP A 24 -6.09 -11.55 -0.18
CA ASP A 24 -7.12 -12.37 0.44
C ASP A 24 -7.23 -12.15 1.95
N GLU A 25 -8.37 -12.56 2.52
CA GLU A 25 -8.66 -12.34 3.93
C GLU A 25 -7.74 -13.13 4.87
N ASP A 26 -7.22 -14.28 4.45
CA ASP A 26 -6.31 -15.08 5.26
C ASP A 26 -4.91 -14.45 5.29
N GLU A 27 -4.46 -13.86 4.19
CA GLU A 27 -3.23 -13.06 4.10
C GLU A 27 -3.36 -11.78 4.96
N LEU A 28 -4.52 -11.12 4.93
CA LEU A 28 -4.82 -9.97 5.78
C LEU A 28 -4.75 -10.28 7.29
N LYS A 29 -5.08 -11.51 7.69
CA LYS A 29 -5.06 -11.94 9.11
C LYS A 29 -3.70 -12.39 9.60
N GLN A 30 -2.83 -12.84 8.70
CA GLN A 30 -1.52 -13.40 9.06
C GLN A 30 -0.47 -12.33 9.33
N GLU A 31 -0.61 -11.14 8.75
CA GLU A 31 0.40 -10.09 8.79
C GLU A 31 -0.17 -8.75 9.26
N GLU A 32 0.73 -7.86 9.67
CA GLU A 32 0.37 -6.48 9.96
C GLU A 32 0.38 -5.67 8.66
N TRP A 33 -0.79 -5.14 8.32
CA TRP A 33 -1.02 -4.34 7.13
C TRP A 33 -1.19 -2.86 7.49
N PHE A 34 -0.82 -2.00 6.54
CA PHE A 34 -0.85 -0.55 6.64
C PHE A 34 -1.53 0.03 5.41
N VAL A 35 -2.04 1.26 5.52
CA VAL A 35 -2.60 2.00 4.40
C VAL A 35 -1.84 3.31 4.18
N GLY A 36 -1.80 3.74 2.92
CA GLY A 36 -1.19 4.99 2.51
C GLY A 36 -1.79 5.52 1.22
N ASP A 37 -1.59 6.81 0.96
CA ASP A 37 -1.93 7.44 -0.31
C ASP A 37 -0.68 7.46 -1.19
N MET A 38 -0.65 6.56 -2.17
CA MET A 38 0.48 6.37 -3.08
C MET A 38 0.29 7.20 -4.34
N TYR A 39 1.38 7.73 -4.89
CA TYR A 39 1.31 8.47 -6.16
C TYR A 39 0.95 7.55 -7.32
N TYR A 40 -0.08 7.93 -8.08
CA TYR A 40 -0.56 7.27 -9.28
C TYR A 40 -0.41 8.22 -10.48
N PRO A 41 0.66 8.07 -11.28
CA PRO A 41 0.91 8.93 -12.43
C PRO A 41 -0.23 8.83 -13.46
N PRO A 42 -0.55 9.93 -14.15
CA PRO A 42 -1.55 9.92 -15.22
C PRO A 42 -1.04 9.26 -16.52
N ASP A 43 0.27 9.04 -16.62
CA ASP A 43 0.89 8.32 -17.74
C ASP A 43 0.61 6.82 -17.60
N PHE A 44 0.49 6.09 -18.69
CA PHE A 44 0.32 4.63 -18.68
C PHE A 44 1.67 3.89 -18.60
N GLU A 45 2.76 4.53 -19.04
CA GLU A 45 4.10 3.92 -19.11
C GLU A 45 5.03 4.36 -17.97
N TYR A 46 4.47 4.78 -16.83
CA TYR A 46 5.28 5.20 -15.69
C TYR A 46 6.04 4.03 -15.05
N ASP A 47 7.18 4.34 -14.47
CA ASP A 47 8.00 3.38 -13.76
C ASP A 47 7.33 2.96 -12.44
N THR A 48 6.82 1.73 -12.40
CA THR A 48 6.14 1.18 -11.21
C THR A 48 7.09 0.89 -10.05
N SER A 49 8.41 0.84 -10.28
CA SER A 49 9.39 0.65 -9.19
C SER A 49 9.42 1.84 -8.21
N MET A 50 8.88 3.00 -8.62
CA MET A 50 8.72 4.14 -7.73
C MET A 50 7.83 3.84 -6.51
N HIS A 51 6.90 2.88 -6.64
CA HIS A 51 6.02 2.45 -5.55
C HIS A 51 6.77 1.66 -4.48
N ASP A 52 7.71 0.80 -4.91
CA ASP A 52 8.59 0.08 -3.99
C ASP A 52 9.46 1.04 -3.17
N HIS A 53 9.93 2.12 -3.80
CA HIS A 53 10.68 3.17 -3.11
C HIS A 53 9.81 3.90 -2.07
N GLN A 54 8.57 4.26 -2.41
CA GLN A 54 7.64 4.91 -1.48
C GLN A 54 7.31 4.02 -0.28
N ILE A 55 7.03 2.73 -0.52
CA ILE A 55 6.78 1.77 0.57
C ILE A 55 8.00 1.62 1.46
N THR A 56 9.19 1.53 0.87
CA THR A 56 10.45 1.46 1.65
C THR A 56 10.65 2.71 2.51
N GLU A 57 10.33 3.89 1.97
CA GLU A 57 10.38 5.14 2.74
C GLU A 57 9.39 5.11 3.91
N TRP A 58 8.14 4.70 3.69
CA TRP A 58 7.15 4.58 4.77
C TRP A 58 7.57 3.57 5.83
N LEU A 59 8.09 2.41 5.43
CA LEU A 59 8.58 1.38 6.36
C LEU A 59 9.78 1.86 7.19
N SER A 60 10.52 2.88 6.73
CA SER A 60 11.60 3.51 7.48
C SER A 60 11.12 4.47 8.59
N LYS A 61 9.83 4.85 8.58
CA LYS A 61 9.19 5.77 9.54
C LYS A 61 7.98 5.10 10.20
N PRO A 62 8.19 4.07 11.04
CA PRO A 62 7.10 3.26 11.60
C PRO A 62 6.08 4.06 12.43
N GLU A 63 6.47 5.20 12.98
CA GLU A 63 5.61 6.13 13.71
C GLU A 63 4.60 6.90 12.83
N GLU A 64 4.86 6.99 11.52
CA GLU A 64 3.97 7.62 10.53
C GLU A 64 3.02 6.61 9.88
N LEU A 65 3.24 5.31 10.10
CA LEU A 65 2.45 4.25 9.51
C LEU A 65 1.03 4.20 10.09
N VAL A 66 0.03 4.17 9.21
CA VAL A 66 -1.37 3.99 9.59
C VAL A 66 -1.74 2.52 9.43
N ARG A 67 -2.02 1.85 10.55
CA ARG A 67 -2.43 0.43 10.53
C ARG A 67 -3.76 0.27 9.81
N TYR A 68 -3.82 -0.72 8.92
CA TYR A 68 -5.07 -1.17 8.33
C TYR A 68 -5.86 -1.95 9.37
N GLU A 69 -6.87 -1.30 9.96
CA GLU A 69 -7.87 -1.97 10.77
C GLU A 69 -9.09 -2.23 9.90
N ARG A 70 -9.34 -3.51 9.59
CA ARG A 70 -10.59 -3.90 8.93
C ARG A 70 -11.72 -3.70 9.95
N GLY A 71 -12.39 -2.56 9.85
CA GLY A 71 -13.51 -2.19 10.71
C GLY A 71 -14.70 -3.12 10.52
N ARG A 72 -14.99 -3.86 11.59
CA ARG A 72 -16.29 -4.30 12.14
C ARG A 72 -17.55 -4.20 11.28
#